data_AF-A0A3R6M6J8-F1
#
_entry.id   AF-A0A3R6M6J8-F1
#
_cell.length_a   1.000
_cell.length_b   1.000
_cell.length_c   1.000
_cell.angle_alpha   90.00
_cell.angle_beta   90.00
_cell.angle_gamma   90.00
#
_symmetry.space_group_name_H-M   'P 1'
#
loop_
_entity.id
_entity.type
_entity.pdbx_description
1 polymer ?
#
loop_
_entity_poly.entity_id
_entity_poly.type
_entity_poly.pdbx_seq_one_letter_code
_entity_poly.pdbx_strand_id
1 'polypeptide(L)'
;MARPKKNGAEQPLNLDGNNMPMENENAQQSQENTAQQQSEEQVEENKEEYELPFGIEDGVPFPIDDNGSFIIYAPTDIGTRKGRIPVNMGITLREGYRGLIVPITANAIYGLPTESDYRLQHSDVISTQVGEEEEVRLVLSINDETMIQEQTNFGSRSRNLIIPKGTPLAVLMIFKL
;
A
#
# COMPACT_ATOMS: atom_id res chain seq x y z
N MET A 1 -5.04 5.35 57.34
CA MET A 1 -6.17 4.56 57.89
C MET A 1 -7.31 4.56 56.88
N ALA A 2 -8.07 3.46 56.83
CA ALA A 2 -9.35 3.23 56.16
C ALA A 2 -9.42 3.23 54.61
N ARG A 3 -9.39 2.00 54.06
CA ARG A 3 -9.96 1.62 52.76
C ARG A 3 -11.51 1.60 52.84
N PRO A 4 -12.23 1.91 51.75
CA PRO A 4 -13.60 1.44 51.55
C PRO A 4 -13.64 0.04 50.90
N LYS A 5 -14.77 -0.62 51.10
CA LYS A 5 -14.99 -2.08 51.12
C LYS A 5 -15.22 -2.71 49.74
N LYS A 6 -14.83 -3.99 49.65
CA LYS A 6 -15.32 -5.00 48.68
C LYS A 6 -16.85 -5.09 48.71
N ASN A 7 -17.46 -5.16 47.53
CA ASN A 7 -18.65 -5.92 47.11
C ASN A 7 -18.36 -6.24 45.62
N GLY A 8 -18.30 -7.45 45.07
CA GLY A 8 -18.89 -8.73 45.47
C GLY A 8 -20.07 -9.06 44.56
N ALA A 9 -19.80 -9.54 43.33
CA ALA A 9 -20.62 -10.50 42.58
C ALA A 9 -19.92 -10.84 41.24
N GLU A 10 -19.24 -11.98 41.19
CA GLU A 10 -18.88 -12.67 39.95
C GLU A 10 -20.17 -13.25 39.35
N GLN A 11 -20.41 -13.03 38.05
CA GLN A 11 -21.44 -13.76 37.31
C GLN A 11 -20.88 -15.12 36.87
N PRO A 12 -21.61 -16.24 37.03
CA PRO A 12 -21.15 -17.54 36.61
C PRO A 12 -21.16 -17.71 35.09
N LEU A 13 -20.16 -18.45 34.57
CA LEU A 13 -20.18 -19.06 33.25
C LEU A 13 -21.33 -20.06 33.14
N ASN A 14 -22.22 -19.88 32.16
CA ASN A 14 -23.11 -20.95 31.70
C ASN A 14 -22.46 -21.66 30.52
N LEU A 15 -21.72 -22.73 30.82
CA LEU A 15 -21.37 -23.79 29.89
C LEU A 15 -22.39 -24.91 30.09
N ASP A 16 -23.47 -24.91 29.31
CA ASP A 16 -24.36 -26.06 29.22
C ASP A 16 -24.04 -26.84 27.94
N GLY A 17 -23.33 -27.95 28.15
CA GLY A 17 -23.30 -29.08 27.24
C GLY A 17 -24.52 -29.98 27.43
N ASN A 18 -24.51 -31.11 26.69
CA ASN A 18 -25.51 -32.17 26.55
C ASN A 18 -26.48 -31.93 25.37
N ASN A 19 -26.75 -32.86 24.47
CA ASN A 19 -26.36 -34.25 24.30
C ASN A 19 -26.74 -34.63 22.85
N MET A 20 -25.86 -35.36 22.15
CA MET A 20 -26.28 -36.17 20.99
C MET A 20 -27.25 -37.27 21.43
N PRO A 21 -28.06 -37.78 20.51
CA PRO A 21 -28.00 -39.22 20.28
C PRO A 21 -27.82 -39.59 18.80
N MET A 22 -27.03 -40.65 18.60
CA MET A 22 -26.85 -41.42 17.36
C MET A 22 -28.05 -42.37 17.10
N GLU A 23 -27.98 -42.99 15.91
CA GLU A 23 -28.71 -44.17 15.38
C GLU A 23 -30.01 -43.82 14.60
N ASN A 24 -30.35 -44.41 13.44
CA ASN A 24 -29.87 -45.66 12.84
C ASN A 24 -30.16 -45.74 11.32
N GLU A 25 -29.52 -46.73 10.70
CA GLU A 25 -29.52 -47.26 9.32
C GLU A 25 -30.88 -47.40 8.60
N ASN A 26 -30.92 -47.24 7.25
CA ASN A 26 -30.98 -48.37 6.28
C ASN A 26 -31.27 -48.00 4.80
N ALA A 27 -30.66 -48.81 3.91
CA ALA A 27 -31.08 -49.26 2.56
C ALA A 27 -31.21 -48.22 1.41
N GLN A 28 -30.28 -48.22 0.44
CA GLN A 28 -30.31 -48.98 -0.84
C GLN A 28 -31.54 -48.73 -1.73
N GLN A 29 -31.33 -48.12 -2.91
CA GLN A 29 -31.48 -48.81 -4.19
C GLN A 29 -31.08 -47.95 -5.40
N SER A 30 -30.29 -48.62 -6.23
CA SER A 30 -29.81 -48.35 -7.60
C SER A 30 -30.90 -48.03 -8.63
N GLN A 31 -30.56 -47.20 -9.64
CA GLN A 31 -30.77 -47.52 -11.07
C GLN A 31 -30.07 -46.51 -12.00
N GLU A 32 -29.20 -47.04 -12.88
CA GLU A 32 -28.73 -46.41 -14.12
C GLU A 32 -29.87 -46.30 -15.15
N ASN A 33 -29.94 -45.21 -15.93
CA ASN A 33 -29.74 -45.26 -17.40
C ASN A 33 -29.98 -43.92 -18.13
N THR A 34 -28.92 -43.52 -18.85
CA THR A 34 -28.82 -42.99 -20.23
C THR A 34 -29.67 -41.82 -20.78
N ALA A 35 -28.92 -40.81 -21.25
CA ALA A 35 -29.02 -40.05 -22.50
C ALA A 35 -30.17 -39.03 -22.71
N GLN A 36 -29.80 -37.74 -22.82
CA GLN A 36 -29.86 -36.97 -24.07
C GLN A 36 -29.32 -35.55 -23.90
N GLN A 37 -28.68 -35.07 -24.96
CA GLN A 37 -28.01 -33.78 -25.13
C GLN A 37 -28.97 -32.61 -24.91
N GLN A 38 -28.50 -31.54 -24.27
CA GLN A 38 -28.79 -30.18 -24.70
C GLN A 38 -27.70 -29.23 -24.23
N SER A 39 -27.14 -28.56 -25.23
CA SER A 39 -26.23 -27.43 -25.20
C SER A 39 -26.69 -26.33 -24.26
N GLU A 40 -25.84 -25.94 -23.33
CA GLU A 40 -25.73 -24.55 -22.92
C GLU A 40 -24.24 -24.21 -22.91
N GLU A 41 -23.90 -23.21 -23.71
CA GLU A 41 -22.61 -22.56 -23.77
C GLU A 41 -22.04 -22.43 -22.36
N GLN A 42 -20.92 -23.14 -22.09
CA GLN A 42 -20.05 -22.67 -21.04
C GLN A 42 -19.58 -21.30 -21.50
N VAL A 43 -20.21 -20.28 -20.93
CA VAL A 43 -19.75 -18.91 -20.86
C VAL A 43 -18.24 -19.02 -20.65
N GLU A 44 -17.49 -18.73 -21.71
CA GLU A 44 -16.08 -18.42 -21.59
C GLU A 44 -16.09 -17.20 -20.69
N GLU A 45 -15.89 -17.43 -19.38
CA GLU A 45 -15.66 -16.36 -18.42
C GLU A 45 -14.55 -15.55 -19.04
N ASN A 46 -14.92 -14.39 -19.60
CA ASN A 46 -14.00 -13.34 -19.96
C ASN A 46 -13.19 -13.10 -18.70
N LYS A 47 -12.04 -13.77 -18.61
CA LYS A 47 -10.90 -13.31 -17.83
C LYS A 47 -10.49 -12.03 -18.53
N GLU A 48 -11.24 -10.97 -18.29
CA GLU A 48 -10.69 -9.63 -18.40
C GLU A 48 -9.45 -9.70 -17.52
N GLU A 49 -8.28 -9.82 -18.14
CA GLU A 49 -7.03 -9.51 -17.46
C GLU A 49 -7.28 -8.14 -16.84
N TYR A 50 -7.28 -8.08 -15.50
CA TYR A 50 -7.35 -6.82 -14.80
C TYR A 50 -6.09 -6.04 -15.18
N GLU A 51 -6.17 -5.32 -16.29
CA GLU A 51 -5.10 -4.46 -16.74
C GLU A 51 -4.96 -3.34 -15.72
N LEU A 52 -3.79 -3.29 -15.09
CA LEU A 52 -3.46 -2.19 -14.19
C LEU A 52 -3.60 -0.86 -14.95
N PRO A 53 -4.09 0.20 -14.29
CA PRO A 53 -4.31 1.49 -14.96
C PRO A 53 -3.00 2.24 -15.28
N PHE A 54 -1.85 1.58 -15.13
CA PHE A 54 -0.52 2.11 -15.39
C PHE A 54 0.45 1.00 -15.86
N GLY A 55 1.52 1.42 -16.52
CA GLY A 55 2.75 0.66 -16.72
C GLY A 55 3.84 1.08 -15.72
N ILE A 56 4.82 0.22 -15.49
CA ILE A 56 5.96 0.46 -14.59
C ILE A 56 7.24 0.08 -15.30
N GLU A 57 8.27 0.91 -15.20
CA GLU A 57 9.61 0.62 -15.70
C GLU A 57 10.33 -0.45 -14.87
N ASP A 58 11.19 -1.24 -15.53
CA ASP A 58 11.95 -2.31 -14.86
C ASP A 58 12.78 -1.80 -13.69
N GLY A 59 12.64 -2.47 -12.54
CA GLY A 59 13.39 -2.16 -11.33
C GLY A 59 12.80 -1.03 -10.48
N VAL A 60 11.71 -0.37 -10.89
CA VAL A 60 10.94 0.54 -10.04
C VAL A 60 10.12 -0.28 -9.03
N PRO A 61 10.06 0.12 -7.74
CA PRO A 61 9.22 -0.56 -6.76
C PRO A 61 7.73 -0.51 -7.16
N PHE A 62 7.07 -1.66 -7.11
CA PHE A 62 5.67 -1.77 -7.49
C PHE A 62 4.76 -1.00 -6.51
N PRO A 63 3.83 -0.14 -6.98
CA PRO A 63 2.91 0.57 -6.10
C PRO A 63 1.97 -0.38 -5.36
N ILE A 64 1.77 -0.18 -4.06
CA ILE A 64 0.86 -1.02 -3.27
C ILE A 64 -0.54 -0.43 -3.32
N ASP A 65 -1.52 -1.24 -3.73
CA ASP A 65 -2.94 -0.87 -3.68
C ASP A 65 -3.42 -0.72 -2.23
N ASP A 66 -4.07 0.40 -1.96
CA ASP A 66 -4.76 0.76 -0.75
C ASP A 66 -6.15 1.29 -1.14
N ASN A 67 -7.08 0.35 -1.33
CA ASN A 67 -8.49 0.60 -1.61
C ASN A 67 -8.74 1.52 -2.82
N GLY A 68 -8.05 1.27 -3.94
CA GLY A 68 -8.21 2.06 -5.17
C GLY A 68 -7.30 3.30 -5.23
N SER A 69 -6.36 3.41 -4.29
CA SER A 69 -5.25 4.35 -4.34
C SER A 69 -3.93 3.59 -4.24
N PHE A 70 -2.83 4.15 -4.75
CA PHE A 70 -1.57 3.43 -4.84
C PHE A 70 -0.48 4.15 -4.06
N ILE A 71 0.14 3.50 -3.08
CA ILE A 71 1.33 4.04 -2.42
C ILE A 71 2.49 3.94 -3.41
N ILE A 72 3.09 5.07 -3.75
CA ILE A 72 4.25 5.15 -4.65
C ILE A 72 5.54 5.41 -3.87
N TYR A 73 6.60 4.73 -4.28
CA TYR A 73 7.86 4.67 -3.56
C TYR A 73 8.98 5.34 -4.34
N ALA A 74 10.01 5.80 -3.63
CA ALA A 74 11.24 6.31 -4.25
C ALA A 74 11.79 5.26 -5.24
N PRO A 75 11.88 5.58 -6.55
CA PRO A 75 12.28 4.61 -7.58
C PRO A 75 13.78 4.28 -7.50
N THR A 76 14.55 5.23 -6.99
CA THR A 76 16.00 5.16 -6.76
C THR A 76 16.34 5.93 -5.48
N ASP A 77 17.61 5.89 -5.07
CA ASP A 77 18.10 6.73 -3.98
C ASP A 77 18.05 8.20 -4.40
N ILE A 78 17.37 9.03 -3.61
CA ILE A 78 17.18 10.45 -3.89
C ILE A 78 18.12 11.26 -3.00
N GLY A 79 19.10 11.90 -3.62
CA GLY A 79 19.94 12.88 -2.94
C GLY A 79 19.11 14.10 -2.52
N THR A 80 19.02 14.34 -1.21
CA THR A 80 18.23 15.46 -0.68
C THR A 80 18.96 16.78 -0.92
N ARG A 81 18.20 17.86 -1.08
CA ARG A 81 18.68 19.24 -1.07
C ARG A 81 17.53 20.16 -0.72
N LYS A 82 17.81 21.31 -0.12
CA LYS A 82 16.80 22.33 0.15
C LYS A 82 16.17 22.83 -1.16
N GLY A 83 14.84 22.95 -1.17
CA GLY A 83 14.05 23.44 -2.30
C GLY A 83 13.08 22.40 -2.85
N ARG A 84 12.68 22.59 -4.11
CA ARG A 84 11.76 21.70 -4.84
C ARG A 84 12.56 20.73 -5.71
N ILE A 85 12.33 19.44 -5.53
CA ILE A 85 13.01 18.37 -6.26
C ILE A 85 11.96 17.59 -7.04
N PRO A 86 11.92 17.71 -8.38
CA PRO A 86 11.11 16.83 -9.20
C PRO A 86 11.72 15.42 -9.20
N VAL A 87 10.88 14.41 -9.06
CA VAL A 87 11.27 13.00 -9.08
C VAL A 87 10.36 12.29 -10.07
N ASN A 88 10.97 11.73 -11.10
CA ASN A 88 10.35 10.86 -12.08
C ASN A 88 10.15 9.49 -11.45
N MET A 89 8.92 8.96 -11.47
CA MET A 89 8.59 7.73 -10.76
C MET A 89 8.76 6.46 -11.59
N GLY A 90 8.97 6.57 -12.92
CA GLY A 90 8.97 5.40 -13.81
C GLY A 90 7.65 4.64 -13.79
N ILE A 91 6.55 5.35 -13.54
CA ILE A 91 5.17 4.86 -13.63
C ILE A 91 4.48 5.72 -14.68
N THR A 92 3.83 5.10 -15.66
CA THR A 92 3.12 5.80 -16.73
C THR A 92 1.66 5.41 -16.70
N LEU A 93 0.74 6.38 -16.64
CA LEU A 93 -0.69 6.09 -16.69
C LEU A 93 -1.07 5.60 -18.08
N ARG A 94 -2.01 4.65 -18.18
CA ARG A 94 -2.54 4.21 -19.48
C ARG A 94 -3.54 5.24 -20.04
N GLU A 95 -3.81 5.16 -21.33
CA GLU A 95 -4.90 5.90 -21.99
C GLU A 95 -6.23 5.70 -21.24
N GLY A 96 -7.03 6.76 -21.11
CA GLY A 96 -8.30 6.74 -20.39
C GLY A 96 -8.18 6.84 -18.86
N TYR A 97 -6.98 7.09 -18.33
CA TYR A 97 -6.74 7.28 -16.89
C TYR A 97 -6.02 8.59 -16.59
N ARG A 98 -6.46 9.28 -15.53
CA ARG A 98 -5.77 10.45 -14.96
C ARG A 98 -5.42 10.21 -13.50
N GLY A 99 -4.40 10.90 -13.02
CA GLY A 99 -3.89 10.75 -11.66
C GLY A 99 -3.92 12.04 -10.83
N LEU A 100 -3.98 11.87 -9.52
CA LEU A 100 -3.67 12.90 -8.54
C LEU A 100 -2.67 12.35 -7.53
N ILE A 101 -1.52 12.99 -7.43
CA ILE A 101 -0.51 12.69 -6.41
C ILE A 101 -0.86 13.49 -5.16
N VAL A 102 -0.93 12.82 -4.02
CA VAL A 102 -1.12 13.46 -2.71
C VAL A 102 -0.10 12.99 -1.68
N PRO A 103 0.22 13.82 -0.68
CA PRO A 103 1.06 13.43 0.44
C PRO A 103 0.53 12.22 1.20
N ILE A 104 1.46 11.39 1.69
CA ILE A 104 1.14 10.45 2.76
C ILE A 104 0.98 11.25 4.05
N THR A 105 -0.16 11.14 4.71
CA THR A 105 -0.47 11.92 5.92
C THR A 105 0.61 11.81 7.00
N ALA A 106 1.17 10.62 7.22
CA ALA A 106 2.26 10.43 8.18
C ALA A 106 3.53 11.20 7.78
N ASN A 107 3.89 11.24 6.50
CA ASN A 107 5.06 11.99 6.03
C ASN A 107 4.80 13.50 6.12
N ALA A 108 3.58 13.96 5.82
CA ALA A 108 3.20 15.37 5.97
C ALA A 108 3.30 15.87 7.43
N ILE A 109 3.01 15.00 8.41
CA ILE A 109 3.03 15.34 9.84
C ILE A 109 4.42 15.16 10.46
N TYR A 110 5.13 14.08 10.10
CA TYR A 110 6.37 13.66 10.76
C TYR A 110 7.62 13.85 9.90
N GLY A 111 7.48 14.37 8.68
CA GLY A 111 8.55 14.55 7.72
C GLY A 111 8.87 13.30 6.91
N LEU A 112 9.67 13.45 5.85
CA LEU A 112 10.13 12.35 5.00
C LEU A 112 11.26 11.56 5.67
N PRO A 113 11.24 10.21 5.62
CA PRO A 113 12.31 9.40 6.18
C PRO A 113 13.57 9.44 5.30
N THR A 114 14.73 9.23 5.91
CA THR A 114 16.03 9.22 5.23
C THR A 114 16.77 7.90 5.51
N GLU A 115 17.98 7.75 4.98
CA GLU A 115 18.89 6.61 5.21
C GLU A 115 19.31 6.42 6.69
N SER A 116 18.99 7.37 7.55
CA SER A 116 19.29 7.35 8.99
C SER A 116 17.99 7.45 9.78
N ASP A 117 18.07 7.34 11.11
CA ASP A 117 16.91 7.57 12.00
C ASP A 117 16.38 9.02 11.96
N TYR A 118 17.03 9.90 11.18
CA TYR A 118 16.60 11.26 10.94
C TYR A 118 15.47 11.34 9.90
N ARG A 119 14.48 12.18 10.18
CA ARG A 119 13.41 12.55 9.23
C ARG A 119 13.53 14.04 8.90
N LEU A 120 13.29 14.38 7.65
CA LEU A 120 13.21 15.75 7.16
C LEU A 120 11.86 16.36 7.58
N GLN A 121 11.79 16.98 8.76
CA GLN A 121 10.56 17.38 9.43
C GLN A 121 9.76 18.48 8.72
N HIS A 122 10.43 19.34 7.95
CA HIS A 122 9.84 20.41 7.14
C HIS A 122 9.90 20.03 5.66
N SER A 123 9.55 18.79 5.36
CA SER A 123 9.47 18.30 4.00
C SER A 123 8.23 17.47 3.75
N ASP A 124 7.72 17.57 2.53
CA ASP A 124 6.58 16.79 2.07
C ASP A 124 6.51 16.78 0.53
N VAL A 125 5.51 16.10 -0.01
CA VAL A 125 5.17 16.06 -1.43
C VAL A 125 4.22 17.23 -1.76
N ILE A 126 4.44 17.90 -2.89
CA ILE A 126 3.47 18.85 -3.43
C ILE A 126 2.47 18.07 -4.28
N SER A 127 1.17 18.25 -4.02
CA SER A 127 0.13 17.63 -4.84
C SER A 127 0.17 18.12 -6.28
N THR A 128 0.14 17.17 -7.21
CA THR A 128 0.19 17.42 -8.65
C THR A 128 -0.75 16.46 -9.38
N GLN A 129 -1.31 16.93 -10.48
CA GLN A 129 -2.10 16.09 -11.39
C GLN A 129 -1.16 15.37 -12.36
N VAL A 130 -1.60 14.21 -12.85
CA VAL A 130 -0.94 13.42 -13.90
C VAL A 130 -1.95 13.19 -15.01
N GLY A 131 -1.59 13.53 -16.24
CA GLY A 131 -2.42 13.32 -17.43
C GLY A 131 -2.45 11.87 -17.89
N GLU A 132 -3.27 11.62 -18.92
CA GLU A 132 -3.28 10.35 -19.65
C GLU A 132 -1.95 10.13 -20.37
N GLU A 133 -1.46 8.89 -20.38
CA GLU A 133 -0.18 8.51 -21.04
C GLU A 133 1.05 9.26 -20.51
N GLU A 134 0.92 10.02 -19.41
CA GLU A 134 2.00 10.77 -18.81
C GLU A 134 2.74 9.95 -17.74
N GLU A 135 4.06 10.19 -17.67
CA GLU A 135 4.88 9.71 -16.57
C GLU A 135 4.51 10.44 -15.27
N VAL A 136 4.23 9.67 -14.23
CA VAL A 136 4.00 10.16 -12.86
C VAL A 136 5.26 10.87 -12.38
N ARG A 137 5.20 12.20 -12.26
CA ARG A 137 6.26 13.03 -11.69
C ARG A 137 5.80 13.66 -10.39
N LEU A 138 6.47 13.33 -9.29
CA LEU A 138 6.23 14.00 -8.00
C LEU A 138 7.16 15.19 -7.81
N VAL A 139 6.80 16.08 -6.90
CA VAL A 139 7.68 17.16 -6.45
C VAL A 139 7.84 17.08 -4.94
N LEU A 140 9.05 16.77 -4.49
CA LEU A 140 9.43 16.89 -3.09
C LEU A 140 9.69 18.37 -2.77
N SER A 141 9.15 18.86 -1.67
CA SER A 141 9.46 20.17 -1.10
C SER A 141 10.23 19.95 0.19
N ILE A 142 11.52 20.27 0.22
CA ILE A 142 12.38 20.09 1.39
C ILE A 142 12.87 21.44 1.90
N ASN A 143 12.53 21.79 3.14
CA ASN A 143 12.98 23.04 3.76
C ASN A 143 13.99 22.83 4.89
N ASP A 144 14.22 21.58 5.32
CA ASP A 144 15.22 21.22 6.32
C ASP A 144 16.66 21.41 5.84
N GLU A 145 17.58 21.44 6.81
CA GLU A 145 18.99 21.22 6.53
C GLU A 145 19.20 19.76 6.15
N THR A 146 19.84 19.57 4.99
CA THR A 146 20.00 18.26 4.35
C THR A 146 21.44 17.78 4.39
N MET A 147 22.38 18.67 4.69
CA MET A 147 23.79 18.33 4.80
C MET A 147 24.10 17.67 6.15
N ILE A 148 24.77 16.54 6.08
CA ILE A 148 25.33 15.84 7.23
C ILE A 148 26.85 15.74 7.09
N GLN A 149 27.53 15.58 8.23
CA GLN A 149 28.94 15.30 8.29
C GLN A 149 29.13 13.82 8.63
N GLU A 150 29.57 13.04 7.65
CA GLU A 150 29.81 11.62 7.79
C GLU A 150 31.26 11.38 8.20
N GLN A 151 31.47 10.55 9.22
CA GLN A 151 32.79 10.15 9.66
C GLN A 151 33.23 8.88 8.93
N THR A 152 34.35 8.98 8.21
CA THR A 152 34.94 7.87 7.46
C THR A 152 36.30 7.49 8.04
N ASN A 153 36.84 6.35 7.62
CA ASN A 153 38.20 5.92 8.00
C ASN A 153 39.30 6.91 7.56
N PHE A 154 38.99 7.84 6.64
CA PHE A 154 39.92 8.83 6.09
C PHE A 154 39.66 10.26 6.58
N GLY A 155 38.74 10.44 7.53
CA GLY A 155 38.34 11.75 8.06
C GLY A 155 36.84 12.03 7.86
N SER A 156 36.43 13.29 8.01
CA SER A 156 35.04 13.70 7.85
C SER A 156 34.74 14.14 6.42
N ARG A 157 33.63 13.69 5.85
CA ARG A 157 33.11 14.14 4.56
C ARG A 157 31.72 14.72 4.73
N SER A 158 31.49 15.91 4.19
CA SER A 158 30.14 16.47 4.11
C SER A 158 29.41 15.92 2.88
N ARG A 159 28.17 15.50 3.06
CA ARG A 159 27.28 15.08 1.98
C ARG A 159 25.82 15.36 2.35
N ASN A 160 24.93 15.30 1.38
CA ASN A 160 23.50 15.35 1.68
C ASN A 160 22.99 14.00 2.18
N LEU A 161 21.95 14.05 2.99
CA LEU A 161 21.12 12.91 3.33
C LEU A 161 20.50 12.31 2.07
N ILE A 162 20.24 11.01 2.12
CA ILE A 162 19.59 10.26 1.05
C ILE A 162 18.20 9.84 1.53
N ILE A 163 17.19 9.98 0.68
CA ILE A 163 15.93 9.24 0.82
C ILE A 163 16.13 7.91 0.09
N PRO A 164 16.16 6.76 0.78
CA PRO A 164 16.48 5.48 0.16
C PRO A 164 15.45 5.05 -0.88
N LYS A 165 15.89 4.33 -1.91
CA LYS A 165 15.01 3.58 -2.81
C LYS A 165 14.01 2.73 -2.02
N GLY A 166 12.76 2.69 -2.47
CA GLY A 166 11.70 1.96 -1.79
C GLY A 166 11.09 2.69 -0.59
N THR A 167 11.51 3.93 -0.31
CA THR A 167 10.85 4.78 0.68
C THR A 167 9.44 5.17 0.20
N PRO A 168 8.37 4.99 0.98
CA PRO A 168 7.04 5.47 0.59
C PRO A 168 7.01 7.00 0.56
N LEU A 169 6.70 7.57 -0.60
CA LEU A 169 6.74 9.03 -0.81
C LEU A 169 5.34 9.64 -0.80
N ALA A 170 4.43 9.09 -1.60
CA ALA A 170 3.13 9.68 -1.87
C ALA A 170 2.05 8.61 -2.09
N VAL A 171 0.80 9.04 -2.17
CA VAL A 171 -0.31 8.25 -2.69
C VAL A 171 -0.69 8.77 -4.07
N LEU A 172 -0.82 7.87 -5.04
CA LEU A 172 -1.33 8.12 -6.37
C LEU A 172 -2.79 7.66 -6.42
N MET A 173 -3.72 8.62 -6.48
CA MET A 173 -5.11 8.32 -6.80
C MET A 173 -5.27 8.29 -8.31
N ILE A 174 -5.95 7.27 -8.83
CA ILE A 174 -6.16 7.10 -10.28
C ILE A 174 -7.66 7.08 -10.57
N PHE A 175 -8.05 7.84 -11.58
CA PHE A 175 -9.44 7.98 -12.00
C PHE A 175 -9.55 7.53 -13.45
N LYS A 176 -10.51 6.65 -13.73
CA LYS A 176 -10.95 6.35 -15.08
C LYS A 176 -11.76 7.54 -15.62
N LEU A 177 -11.53 7.89 -16.89
CA LEU A 177 -12.21 8.97 -17.59
C LEU A 177 -13.51 8.53 -18.25
#